data_AF-A0A0Q5LCM7-F1
#
_entry.id   AF-A0A0Q5LCM7-F1
#
_cell.length_a   1.000
_cell.length_b   1.000
_cell.length_c   1.000
_cell.angle_alpha   90.00
_cell.angle_beta   90.00
_cell.angle_gamma   90.00
#
_symmetry.space_group_name_H-M   'P 1'
#
loop_
_entity.id
_entity.type
_entity.pdbx_description
1 polymer ?
#
loop_
_entity_poly.entity_id
_entity_poly.type
_entity_poly.pdbx_seq_one_letter_code
_entity_poly.pdbx_strand_id
1 'polypeptide(L)'
;MRAMRLSTLNSQLALGALLCASAGFAQTAPTTPAPATPAQATPAQTAPAARPTNPASGATNRVASAVAVTVSKAVSGQIVGCPAGLKVSAQAVCLYSKQAAATVRPAVRGALGTLVLGDWKTSGQASSLLVRASAGGPLGAYVLLSPVTAQETLLVVDAAAPSAAASSAKPAAPAGVVKGQPYLLGRDLTGVVNVVSLGAGKFRLNVAGETALTVTAGQKTAQRAGGNIELPLTPATDGKNLIFPVAGLRALGCTVSDNAGGLTIACGPDSIGVKPIVF
;
A
#
# COMPACT_ATOMS: atom_id res chain seq x y z
N MET A 1 -48.48 -37.92 -0.20
CA MET A 1 -48.60 -38.95 0.87
C MET A 1 -47.20 -39.51 1.07
N ARG A 2 -46.47 -39.18 2.15
CA ARG A 2 -46.41 -39.90 3.45
C ARG A 2 -46.28 -41.42 3.22
N ALA A 3 -45.30 -42.17 3.75
CA ALA A 3 -44.71 -42.10 5.08
C ALA A 3 -43.39 -42.93 5.20
N MET A 4 -42.55 -42.58 6.20
CA MET A 4 -42.05 -43.41 7.34
C MET A 4 -40.84 -44.31 7.06
N ARG A 5 -39.65 -44.03 7.62
CA ARG A 5 -39.14 -44.15 9.03
C ARG A 5 -38.61 -45.55 9.37
N LEU A 6 -37.34 -45.61 9.81
CA LEU A 6 -36.75 -46.47 10.86
C LEU A 6 -35.33 -45.90 11.12
N SER A 7 -34.95 -45.28 12.23
CA SER A 7 -34.96 -45.63 13.66
C SER A 7 -33.96 -46.72 14.06
N THR A 8 -32.87 -46.33 14.74
CA THR A 8 -32.31 -46.94 15.98
C THR A 8 -31.13 -46.05 16.45
N LEU A 9 -31.26 -45.32 17.57
CA LEU A 9 -30.87 -45.68 18.96
C LEU A 9 -29.36 -45.97 19.07
N ASN A 10 -28.54 -45.43 19.98
CA ASN A 10 -28.64 -45.11 21.41
C ASN A 10 -27.28 -44.45 21.76
N SER A 11 -26.97 -43.80 22.87
CA SER A 11 -27.62 -43.12 24.00
C SER A 11 -26.48 -42.88 25.02
N GLN A 12 -26.65 -41.87 25.88
CA GLN A 12 -26.05 -41.74 27.24
C GLN A 12 -24.62 -41.19 27.36
N LEU A 13 -24.25 -40.38 28.37
CA LEU A 13 -24.91 -39.49 29.36
C LEU A 13 -23.78 -38.91 30.25
N ALA A 14 -24.15 -37.94 31.10
CA ALA A 14 -23.44 -37.36 32.27
C ALA A 14 -22.44 -36.24 31.93
N LEU A 15 -22.65 -34.94 32.23
CA LEU A 15 -23.32 -34.23 33.33
C LEU A 15 -22.62 -34.35 34.70
N GLY A 16 -22.21 -33.20 35.26
CA GLY A 16 -21.76 -33.03 36.65
C GLY A 16 -20.53 -32.11 36.73
N ALA A 17 -20.64 -30.78 36.86
CA ALA A 17 -21.14 -29.96 37.99
C ALA A 17 -20.16 -29.81 39.16
N LEU A 18 -20.16 -28.56 39.68
CA LEU A 18 -19.71 -28.05 40.98
C LEU A 18 -18.35 -27.36 41.13
N LEU A 19 -18.50 -26.05 41.31
CA LEU A 19 -17.73 -25.13 42.15
C LEU A 19 -17.38 -25.74 43.53
N CYS A 20 -16.23 -25.36 44.09
CA CYS A 20 -16.16 -24.82 45.46
C CYS A 20 -14.76 -24.28 45.77
N ALA A 21 -14.73 -23.04 46.28
CA ALA A 21 -13.60 -22.41 46.94
C ALA A 21 -13.51 -22.87 48.40
N SER A 22 -12.31 -22.90 48.99
CA SER A 22 -12.03 -22.36 50.34
C SER A 22 -10.55 -22.53 50.73
N ALA A 23 -10.11 -21.56 51.51
CA ALA A 23 -8.76 -21.32 52.01
C ALA A 23 -8.32 -22.31 53.11
N GLY A 24 -7.02 -22.37 53.37
CA GLY A 24 -6.53 -23.00 54.60
C GLY A 24 -5.01 -23.08 54.76
N PHE A 25 -4.50 -22.12 55.53
CA PHE A 25 -3.39 -22.21 56.50
C PHE A 25 -1.94 -22.45 56.08
N ALA A 26 -1.12 -21.55 56.61
CA ALA A 26 0.33 -21.53 56.65
C ALA A 26 0.92 -22.68 57.48
N GLN A 27 2.09 -23.18 57.08
CA GLN A 27 3.06 -23.68 58.04
C GLN A 27 4.49 -23.47 57.51
N THR A 28 5.20 -22.61 58.22
CA THR A 28 6.63 -22.33 58.13
C THR A 28 7.46 -23.49 58.69
N ALA A 29 8.53 -23.87 58.00
CA ALA A 29 9.76 -24.38 58.60
C ALA A 29 10.91 -24.42 57.56
N PRO A 30 12.17 -24.32 58.01
CA PRO A 30 13.24 -23.63 57.29
C PRO A 30 14.19 -24.58 56.57
N THR A 31 14.90 -24.10 55.54
CA THR A 31 16.11 -24.77 55.04
C THR A 31 17.22 -23.77 54.73
N THR A 32 18.29 -23.95 55.50
CA THR A 32 19.63 -23.39 55.44
C THR A 32 20.28 -23.54 54.05
N PRO A 33 21.18 -22.62 53.63
CA PRO A 33 21.66 -22.54 52.25
C PRO A 33 22.96 -23.30 51.96
N ALA A 34 23.22 -23.45 50.65
CA ALA A 34 24.41 -23.93 49.92
C ALA A 34 24.28 -25.37 49.37
N PRO A 35 24.85 -25.71 48.18
CA PRO A 35 25.89 -25.00 47.41
C PRO A 35 25.52 -24.66 45.96
N ALA A 36 26.14 -23.60 45.42
CA ALA A 36 26.09 -23.27 44.00
C ALA A 36 26.94 -24.24 43.17
N THR A 37 26.32 -24.89 42.19
CA THR A 37 26.97 -25.67 41.12
C THR A 37 26.16 -25.47 39.82
N PRO A 38 26.78 -25.62 38.63
CA PRO A 38 26.65 -24.68 37.52
C PRO A 38 25.46 -25.01 36.63
N ALA A 39 24.73 -23.98 36.20
CA ALA A 39 23.67 -24.14 35.20
C ALA A 39 24.28 -24.63 33.87
N GLN A 40 23.77 -25.77 33.45
CA GLN A 40 24.01 -26.43 32.17
C GLN A 40 23.65 -25.46 31.04
N ALA A 41 24.63 -25.10 30.23
CA ALA A 41 24.44 -24.24 29.05
C ALA A 41 23.61 -24.98 28.00
N THR A 42 22.35 -24.58 27.85
CA THR A 42 21.51 -24.94 26.72
C THR A 42 22.17 -24.41 25.44
N PRO A 43 22.31 -25.22 24.36
CA PRO A 43 22.90 -24.74 23.11
C PRO A 43 22.09 -23.56 22.57
N ALA A 44 22.78 -22.43 22.38
CA ALA A 44 22.24 -21.26 21.73
C ALA A 44 21.73 -21.64 20.35
N GLN A 45 20.42 -21.50 20.15
CA GLN A 45 19.79 -21.60 18.85
C GLN A 45 20.27 -20.41 18.03
N THR A 46 21.27 -20.65 17.19
CA THR A 46 21.85 -19.67 16.29
C THR A 46 20.74 -19.10 15.41
N ALA A 47 20.43 -17.81 15.62
CA ALA A 47 19.51 -17.08 14.78
C ALA A 47 19.98 -17.15 13.32
N PRO A 48 19.11 -17.49 12.35
CA PRO A 48 19.48 -17.48 10.94
C PRO A 48 19.97 -16.09 10.53
N ALA A 49 21.14 -16.06 9.87
CA ALA A 49 21.76 -14.87 9.33
C ALA A 49 20.77 -14.03 8.52
N ALA A 50 20.79 -12.72 8.76
CA ALA A 50 19.98 -11.74 8.08
C ALA A 50 20.14 -11.88 6.55
N ARG A 51 19.05 -12.30 5.90
CA ARG A 51 18.89 -12.21 4.45
C ARG A 51 18.96 -10.73 4.07
N PRO A 52 19.63 -10.33 2.97
CA PRO A 52 19.57 -8.95 2.50
C PRO A 52 18.13 -8.62 2.13
N THR A 53 17.42 -7.97 3.04
CA THR A 53 16.15 -7.32 2.79
C THR A 53 16.45 -6.08 1.98
N ASN A 54 16.52 -6.23 0.65
CA ASN A 54 16.25 -5.07 -0.20
C ASN A 54 14.84 -4.60 0.16
N PRO A 55 14.67 -3.36 0.64
CA PRO A 55 13.37 -2.87 1.05
C PRO A 55 12.44 -2.88 -0.16
N ALA A 56 11.28 -3.53 -0.01
CA ALA A 56 10.18 -3.35 -0.94
C ALA A 56 9.84 -1.84 -0.97
N SER A 57 9.88 -1.25 -2.16
CA SER A 57 9.65 0.18 -2.37
C SER A 57 8.37 0.67 -1.70
N GLY A 58 8.48 1.68 -0.83
CA GLY A 58 7.36 2.24 -0.04
C GLY A 58 6.33 3.06 -0.84
N ALA A 59 6.45 3.13 -2.17
CA ALA A 59 5.48 3.79 -3.03
C ALA A 59 4.50 2.72 -3.58
N THR A 60 3.42 2.45 -2.86
CA THR A 60 2.46 1.39 -3.22
C THR A 60 1.33 1.92 -4.09
N ASN A 61 1.16 1.37 -5.29
CA ASN A 61 -0.05 1.57 -6.08
C ASN A 61 -1.08 0.51 -5.68
N ARG A 62 -2.27 0.93 -5.21
CA ARG A 62 -3.32 -0.01 -4.76
C ARG A 62 -3.77 -0.98 -5.87
N VAL A 63 -3.82 -0.51 -7.11
CA VAL A 63 -4.24 -1.33 -8.26
C VAL A 63 -3.16 -2.36 -8.59
N ALA A 64 -1.90 -1.95 -8.70
CA ALA A 64 -0.79 -2.88 -8.95
C ALA A 64 -0.64 -3.91 -7.82
N SER A 65 -0.83 -3.49 -6.56
CA SER A 65 -0.77 -4.38 -5.39
C SER A 65 -1.89 -5.41 -5.41
N ALA A 66 -3.14 -5.00 -5.69
CA ALA A 66 -4.28 -5.92 -5.78
C ALA A 66 -4.13 -6.94 -6.92
N VAL A 67 -3.63 -6.48 -8.07
CA VAL A 67 -3.33 -7.34 -9.22
C VAL A 67 -2.20 -8.31 -8.87
N ALA A 68 -1.12 -7.84 -8.25
CA ALA A 68 0.00 -8.69 -7.83
C ALA A 68 -0.41 -9.78 -6.84
N VAL A 69 -1.27 -9.47 -5.86
CA VAL A 69 -1.80 -10.47 -4.92
C VAL A 69 -2.62 -11.53 -5.66
N THR A 70 -3.52 -11.11 -6.56
CA THR A 70 -4.35 -12.02 -7.35
C THR A 70 -3.50 -12.94 -8.22
N VAL A 71 -2.53 -12.37 -8.92
CA VAL A 71 -1.59 -13.09 -9.78
C VAL A 71 -0.73 -14.06 -8.96
N SER A 72 -0.17 -13.62 -7.84
CA SER A 72 0.68 -14.45 -6.98
C SER A 72 -0.04 -15.72 -6.50
N LYS A 73 -1.31 -15.61 -6.13
CA LYS A 73 -2.15 -16.76 -5.74
C LYS A 73 -2.41 -17.71 -6.91
N ALA A 74 -2.62 -17.16 -8.11
CA ALA A 74 -2.93 -17.96 -9.29
C ALA A 74 -1.74 -18.81 -9.78
N VAL A 75 -0.51 -18.33 -9.58
CA VAL A 75 0.71 -18.95 -10.14
C VAL A 75 1.67 -19.46 -9.05
N SER A 76 1.22 -19.45 -7.80
CA SER A 76 2.06 -19.73 -6.61
C SER A 76 3.37 -18.95 -6.62
N GLY A 77 3.29 -17.67 -6.99
CA GLY A 77 4.45 -16.81 -7.21
C GLY A 77 5.02 -16.25 -5.91
N GLN A 78 6.35 -16.21 -5.80
CA GLN A 78 7.07 -15.58 -4.68
C GLN A 78 7.41 -14.14 -5.02
N ILE A 79 7.14 -13.20 -4.11
CA ILE A 79 7.55 -11.80 -4.28
C ILE A 79 9.08 -11.73 -4.17
N VAL A 80 9.71 -11.13 -5.18
CA VAL A 80 11.15 -10.93 -5.26
C VAL A 80 11.47 -9.47 -5.57
N GLY A 81 12.70 -9.05 -5.28
CA GLY A 81 13.18 -7.74 -5.73
C GLY A 81 13.22 -7.68 -7.25
N CYS A 82 12.70 -6.60 -7.83
CA CYS A 82 12.78 -6.39 -9.27
C CYS A 82 14.24 -6.19 -9.71
N PRO A 83 14.74 -6.95 -10.70
CA PRO A 83 16.07 -6.75 -11.25
C PRO A 83 16.29 -5.30 -11.71
N ALA A 84 17.38 -4.67 -11.27
CA ALA A 84 17.69 -3.26 -11.57
C ALA A 84 17.87 -2.97 -13.07
N GLY A 85 18.14 -4.00 -13.89
CA GLY A 85 18.22 -3.88 -15.35
C GLY A 85 16.86 -3.75 -16.05
N LEU A 86 15.75 -4.01 -15.35
CA LEU A 86 14.42 -3.78 -15.89
C LEU A 86 14.02 -2.32 -15.66
N LYS A 87 13.69 -1.61 -16.74
CA LYS A 87 13.12 -0.24 -16.68
C LYS A 87 11.66 -0.29 -16.20
N VAL A 88 11.45 -0.77 -14.98
CA VAL A 88 10.14 -0.87 -14.33
C VAL A 88 9.96 0.28 -13.35
N SER A 89 8.72 0.64 -13.05
CA SER A 89 8.47 1.72 -12.10
C SER A 89 8.96 1.35 -10.71
N ALA A 90 9.26 2.36 -9.89
CA ALA A 90 9.59 2.16 -8.48
C ALA A 90 8.44 1.49 -7.68
N GLN A 91 7.22 1.45 -8.25
CA GLN A 91 6.02 0.86 -7.64
C GLN A 91 5.72 -0.55 -8.20
N ALA A 92 6.59 -1.08 -9.07
CA ALA A 92 6.42 -2.38 -9.69
C ALA A 92 6.66 -3.52 -8.69
N VAL A 93 5.88 -4.59 -8.82
CA VAL A 93 6.00 -5.81 -8.01
C VAL A 93 6.47 -6.94 -8.90
N CYS A 94 7.60 -7.55 -8.55
CA CYS A 94 8.13 -8.71 -9.26
C CYS A 94 7.77 -10.00 -8.52
N LEU A 95 7.24 -10.97 -9.26
CA LEU A 95 6.84 -12.27 -8.79
C LEU A 95 7.62 -13.34 -9.55
N TYR A 96 8.23 -14.25 -8.82
CA TYR A 96 8.92 -15.40 -9.37
C TYR A 96 8.03 -16.64 -9.27
N SER A 97 7.81 -17.36 -10.38
CA SER A 97 7.06 -18.62 -10.39
C SER A 97 7.90 -19.74 -11.00
N LYS A 98 7.87 -20.92 -10.39
CA LYS A 98 8.47 -22.16 -10.91
C LYS A 98 7.56 -22.86 -11.93
N GLN A 99 6.91 -22.09 -12.78
CA GLN A 99 6.03 -22.58 -13.82
C GLN A 99 6.46 -22.01 -15.17
N ALA A 100 6.30 -22.83 -16.22
CA ALA A 100 6.57 -22.41 -17.59
C ALA A 100 5.61 -21.29 -18.02
N ALA A 101 6.09 -20.36 -18.84
CA ALA A 101 5.29 -19.25 -19.36
C ALA A 101 3.99 -19.67 -20.06
N ALA A 102 3.97 -20.85 -20.69
CA ALA A 102 2.78 -21.42 -21.31
C ALA A 102 1.69 -21.81 -20.29
N THR A 103 2.06 -22.20 -19.08
CA THR A 103 1.15 -22.54 -17.98
C THR A 103 0.71 -21.30 -17.21
N VAL A 104 1.62 -20.35 -17.03
CA VAL A 104 1.37 -19.09 -16.31
C VAL A 104 0.34 -18.21 -17.03
N ARG A 105 0.45 -18.06 -18.35
CA ARG A 105 -0.44 -17.19 -19.16
C ARG A 105 -1.93 -17.47 -18.98
N PRO A 106 -2.43 -18.72 -19.14
CA PRO A 106 -3.85 -19.03 -18.92
C PRO A 106 -4.27 -18.90 -17.45
N ALA A 107 -3.40 -19.27 -16.49
CA ALA A 107 -3.69 -19.13 -15.07
C ALA A 107 -3.89 -17.66 -14.64
N VAL A 108 -3.01 -16.77 -15.09
CA VAL A 108 -3.12 -15.32 -14.84
C VAL A 108 -4.37 -14.75 -15.48
N ARG A 109 -4.66 -15.11 -16.73
CA ARG A 109 -5.87 -14.64 -17.42
C ARG A 109 -7.13 -15.10 -16.69
N GLY A 110 -7.20 -16.38 -16.30
CA GLY A 110 -8.32 -16.93 -15.56
C GLY A 110 -8.54 -16.23 -14.22
N ALA A 111 -7.46 -15.93 -13.49
CA ALA A 111 -7.54 -15.24 -12.21
C ALA A 111 -7.98 -13.77 -12.31
N LEU A 112 -7.57 -13.07 -13.37
CA LEU A 112 -7.93 -11.67 -13.59
C LEU A 112 -9.30 -11.49 -14.27
N GLY A 113 -9.79 -12.51 -14.98
CA GLY A 113 -11.13 -12.55 -15.55
C GLY A 113 -11.47 -11.31 -16.38
N THR A 114 -12.54 -10.60 -15.99
CA THR A 114 -13.06 -9.43 -16.69
C THR A 114 -12.17 -8.18 -16.59
N LEU A 115 -11.15 -8.21 -15.73
CA LEU A 115 -10.16 -7.13 -15.64
C LEU A 115 -9.18 -7.15 -16.81
N VAL A 116 -9.07 -8.25 -17.55
CA VAL A 116 -8.15 -8.35 -18.67
C VAL A 116 -8.61 -7.48 -19.86
N LEU A 117 -7.68 -6.76 -20.46
CA LEU A 117 -7.86 -5.97 -21.67
C LEU A 117 -7.20 -6.71 -22.85
N GLY A 118 -7.98 -7.50 -23.56
CA GLY A 118 -7.52 -8.24 -24.75
C GLY A 118 -6.67 -9.47 -24.41
N ASP A 119 -5.83 -9.88 -25.36
CA ASP A 119 -5.00 -11.06 -25.24
C ASP A 119 -3.55 -10.74 -24.85
N TRP A 120 -2.83 -11.78 -24.44
CA TRP A 120 -1.39 -11.68 -24.20
C TRP A 120 -0.70 -11.24 -25.48
N LYS A 121 -0.02 -10.09 -25.43
CA LYS A 121 0.85 -9.64 -26.49
C LYS A 121 2.25 -10.19 -26.27
N THR A 122 2.72 -11.04 -27.16
CA THR A 122 4.06 -11.63 -27.12
C THR A 122 5.04 -10.83 -27.94
N SER A 123 6.26 -10.64 -27.44
CA SER A 123 7.39 -10.05 -28.15
C SER A 123 8.63 -10.87 -27.84
N GLY A 124 9.06 -11.68 -28.80
CA GLY A 124 10.06 -12.72 -28.56
C GLY A 124 9.56 -13.72 -27.50
N GLN A 125 10.34 -13.90 -26.42
CA GLN A 125 9.99 -14.76 -25.29
C GLN A 125 9.16 -14.05 -24.21
N ALA A 126 9.11 -12.72 -24.22
CA ALA A 126 8.34 -11.96 -23.25
C ALA A 126 6.87 -11.84 -23.67
N SER A 127 5.98 -11.77 -22.69
CA SER A 127 4.56 -11.54 -22.89
C SER A 127 4.09 -10.37 -22.03
N SER A 128 3.13 -9.60 -22.50
CA SER A 128 2.51 -8.51 -21.75
C SER A 128 0.99 -8.64 -21.80
N LEU A 129 0.33 -8.36 -20.68
CA LEU A 129 -1.12 -8.33 -20.54
C LEU A 129 -1.55 -6.99 -19.97
N LEU A 130 -2.60 -6.42 -20.55
CA LEU A 130 -3.20 -5.18 -20.08
C LEU A 130 -4.30 -5.51 -19.06
N VAL A 131 -4.36 -4.77 -17.96
CA VAL A 131 -5.33 -5.00 -16.87
C VAL A 131 -6.02 -3.70 -16.48
N ARG A 132 -7.35 -3.74 -16.40
CA ARG A 132 -8.19 -2.61 -15.94
C ARG A 132 -8.06 -2.43 -14.44
N ALA A 133 -8.23 -1.18 -13.99
CA ALA A 133 -8.34 -0.89 -12.56
C ALA A 133 -9.63 -1.48 -11.93
N SER A 134 -10.69 -1.63 -12.74
CA SER A 134 -11.99 -2.17 -12.33
C SER A 134 -12.75 -2.73 -13.54
N ALA A 135 -13.80 -3.54 -13.31
CA ALA A 135 -14.65 -4.02 -14.40
C ALA A 135 -15.24 -2.83 -15.19
N GLY A 136 -15.01 -2.80 -16.51
CA GLY A 136 -15.40 -1.68 -17.37
C GLY A 136 -14.56 -0.40 -17.21
N GLY A 137 -13.59 -0.37 -16.30
CA GLY A 137 -12.75 0.80 -16.02
C GLY A 137 -11.57 0.98 -16.98
N PRO A 138 -10.82 2.09 -16.83
CA PRO A 138 -9.63 2.37 -17.62
C PRO A 138 -8.49 1.40 -17.29
N LEU A 139 -7.46 1.39 -18.15
CA LEU A 139 -6.20 0.66 -17.91
C LEU A 139 -5.58 1.09 -16.57
N GLY A 140 -5.30 0.11 -15.71
CA GLY A 140 -4.76 0.34 -14.37
C GLY A 140 -3.40 -0.30 -14.11
N ALA A 141 -3.08 -1.39 -14.81
CA ALA A 141 -1.82 -2.10 -14.65
C ALA A 141 -1.40 -2.82 -15.94
N TYR A 142 -0.10 -3.12 -16.03
CA TYR A 142 0.50 -4.02 -16.99
C TYR A 142 1.05 -5.23 -16.24
N VAL A 143 0.78 -6.43 -16.75
CA VAL A 143 1.46 -7.66 -16.29
C VAL A 143 2.42 -8.06 -17.38
N LEU A 144 3.72 -7.92 -17.11
CA LEU A 144 4.79 -8.40 -17.95
C LEU A 144 5.18 -9.80 -17.47
N LEU A 145 5.56 -10.64 -18.41
CA LEU A 145 5.93 -12.03 -18.18
C LEU A 145 7.20 -12.28 -18.99
N SER A 146 8.23 -12.76 -18.34
CA SER A 146 9.52 -13.09 -18.95
C SER A 146 9.97 -14.46 -18.46
N PRO A 147 10.17 -15.45 -19.35
CA PRO A 147 10.78 -16.73 -18.98
C PRO A 147 12.20 -16.49 -18.48
N VAL A 148 12.51 -16.98 -17.28
CA VAL A 148 13.88 -17.05 -16.75
C VAL A 148 14.56 -18.31 -17.29
N THR A 149 13.81 -19.40 -17.29
CA THR A 149 14.17 -20.68 -17.90
C THR A 149 12.93 -21.27 -18.60
N ALA A 150 13.03 -22.47 -19.17
CA ALA A 150 11.86 -23.13 -19.79
C ALA A 150 10.76 -23.47 -18.76
N GLN A 151 11.11 -23.61 -17.48
CA GLN A 151 10.20 -23.98 -16.39
C GLN A 151 9.99 -22.86 -15.37
N GLU A 152 10.66 -21.73 -15.50
CA GLU A 152 10.63 -20.66 -14.52
C GLU A 152 10.32 -19.33 -15.20
N THR A 153 9.46 -18.55 -14.56
CA THR A 153 8.93 -17.31 -15.13
C THR A 153 9.00 -16.20 -14.11
N LEU A 154 9.51 -15.04 -14.54
CA LEU A 154 9.40 -13.78 -13.84
C LEU A 154 8.16 -13.04 -14.35
N LEU A 155 7.27 -12.68 -13.43
CA LEU A 155 6.16 -11.78 -13.70
C LEU A 155 6.47 -10.43 -13.08
N VAL A 156 6.17 -9.35 -13.79
CA VAL A 156 6.26 -7.99 -13.27
C VAL A 156 4.88 -7.36 -13.39
N VAL A 157 4.33 -6.96 -12.25
CA VAL A 157 3.10 -6.16 -12.22
C VAL A 157 3.52 -4.72 -12.02
N ASP A 158 3.34 -3.92 -13.06
CA ASP A 158 3.61 -2.50 -13.02
C ASP A 158 2.28 -1.72 -13.09
N ALA A 159 2.17 -0.66 -12.31
CA ALA A 159 1.06 0.25 -12.45
C ALA A 159 1.11 0.83 -13.86
N ALA A 160 -0.05 0.90 -14.52
CA ALA A 160 -0.09 1.67 -15.73
C ALA A 160 0.16 3.11 -15.34
N ALA A 161 1.30 3.67 -15.75
CA ALA A 161 1.48 5.10 -15.71
C ALA A 161 0.23 5.69 -16.36
N PRO A 162 -0.46 6.65 -15.72
CA PRO A 162 -1.61 7.29 -16.34
C PRO A 162 -1.16 7.69 -17.75
N SER A 163 -1.79 7.08 -18.75
CA SER A 163 -1.31 7.15 -20.12
C SER A 163 -1.03 8.61 -20.47
N ALA A 164 0.24 8.92 -20.73
CA ALA A 164 0.66 10.20 -21.25
C ALA A 164 0.05 10.50 -22.63
N ALA A 165 -0.80 9.63 -23.18
CA ALA A 165 -1.60 9.89 -24.38
C ALA A 165 -2.83 10.80 -24.14
N ALA A 166 -3.02 11.32 -22.91
CA ALA A 166 -3.81 12.55 -22.69
C ALA A 166 -2.92 13.78 -22.39
N SER A 167 -1.59 13.67 -22.57
CA SER A 167 -0.62 14.74 -22.34
C SER A 167 -0.03 15.25 -23.66
N SER A 168 -0.88 15.74 -24.56
CA SER A 168 -0.47 16.75 -25.56
C SER A 168 -1.39 17.98 -25.61
N ALA A 169 -2.48 18.00 -24.83
CA ALA A 169 -3.03 19.26 -24.37
C ALA A 169 -2.38 19.53 -23.02
N LYS A 170 -1.37 20.42 -22.99
CA LYS A 170 -0.92 21.07 -21.75
C LYS A 170 -2.19 21.50 -21.00
N PRO A 171 -2.56 20.87 -19.86
CA PRO A 171 -3.70 21.36 -19.11
C PRO A 171 -3.41 22.82 -18.82
N ALA A 172 -4.33 23.71 -19.17
CA ALA A 172 -4.19 25.11 -18.79
C ALA A 172 -3.92 25.11 -17.28
N ALA A 173 -2.74 25.60 -16.90
CA ALA A 173 -2.34 25.77 -15.52
C ALA A 173 -3.54 26.38 -14.78
N PRO A 174 -4.13 25.69 -13.77
CA PRO A 174 -5.30 26.20 -13.08
C PRO A 174 -5.03 27.61 -12.59
N ALA A 175 -6.01 28.51 -12.72
CA ALA A 175 -5.80 29.92 -12.38
C ALA A 175 -5.19 30.05 -10.97
N GLY A 176 -4.01 30.67 -10.88
CA GLY A 176 -3.29 30.86 -9.62
C GLY A 176 -2.14 29.88 -9.34
N VAL A 177 -1.83 28.89 -10.19
CA VAL A 177 -0.56 28.14 -10.04
C VAL A 177 0.61 28.90 -10.66
N VAL A 178 1.75 28.89 -9.98
CA VAL A 178 3.00 29.50 -10.47
C VAL A 178 3.77 28.46 -11.29
N LYS A 179 4.06 28.78 -12.56
CA LYS A 179 4.84 27.89 -13.45
C LYS A 179 6.20 27.56 -12.85
N GLY A 180 6.63 26.31 -12.99
CA GLY A 180 7.92 25.83 -12.48
C GLY A 180 7.97 25.58 -10.96
N GLN A 181 6.89 25.83 -10.22
CA GLN A 181 6.82 25.50 -8.79
C GLN A 181 6.23 24.11 -8.56
N PRO A 182 6.70 23.36 -7.55
CA PRO A 182 6.17 22.04 -7.23
C PRO A 182 4.85 22.15 -6.45
N TYR A 183 3.84 21.43 -6.95
CA TYR A 183 2.52 21.28 -6.36
C TYR A 183 2.19 19.81 -6.12
N LEU A 184 1.24 19.56 -5.22
CA LEU A 184 0.75 18.23 -4.87
C LEU A 184 -0.76 18.20 -4.97
N LEU A 185 -1.33 17.05 -5.31
CA LEU A 185 -2.77 16.88 -5.18
C LEU A 185 -3.09 16.57 -3.72
N GLY A 186 -4.19 17.13 -3.21
CA GLY A 186 -4.66 16.85 -1.85
C GLY A 186 -4.88 15.35 -1.58
N ARG A 187 -5.20 14.57 -2.62
CA ARG A 187 -5.32 13.10 -2.52
C ARG A 187 -3.99 12.40 -2.25
N ASP A 188 -2.88 12.96 -2.72
CA ASP A 188 -1.55 12.37 -2.57
C ASP A 188 -1.04 12.56 -1.14
N LEU A 189 -1.66 13.44 -0.36
CA LEU A 189 -1.36 13.68 1.06
C LEU A 189 -2.09 12.71 2.00
N THR A 190 -2.89 11.78 1.47
CA THR A 190 -3.65 10.83 2.28
C THR A 190 -2.70 10.00 3.15
N GLY A 191 -2.93 10.00 4.46
CA GLY A 191 -2.09 9.32 5.45
C GLY A 191 -1.25 10.26 6.32
N VAL A 192 -0.99 11.48 5.85
CA VAL A 192 -0.31 12.54 6.64
C VAL A 192 -1.17 13.79 6.82
N VAL A 193 -2.01 14.09 5.84
CA VAL A 193 -2.96 15.20 5.90
C VAL A 193 -4.34 14.70 5.47
N ASN A 194 -5.34 14.90 6.32
CA ASN A 194 -6.73 14.68 5.97
C ASN A 194 -7.31 15.93 5.29
N VAL A 195 -7.52 15.84 3.98
CA VAL A 195 -8.05 16.93 3.15
C VAL A 195 -9.55 16.75 2.94
N VAL A 196 -10.34 17.70 3.45
CA VAL A 196 -11.80 17.72 3.34
C VAL A 196 -12.22 18.91 2.48
N SER A 197 -12.98 18.66 1.42
CA SER A 197 -13.58 19.75 0.63
C SER A 197 -14.78 20.34 1.39
N LEU A 198 -14.80 21.67 1.52
CA LEU A 198 -15.91 22.41 2.13
C LEU A 198 -16.83 23.05 1.09
N GLY A 199 -16.59 22.80 -0.20
CA GLY A 199 -17.29 23.48 -1.30
C GLY A 199 -16.74 24.88 -1.57
N ALA A 200 -17.21 25.50 -2.66
CA ALA A 200 -16.81 26.85 -3.09
C ALA A 200 -15.28 27.07 -3.20
N GLY A 201 -14.51 26.03 -3.53
CA GLY A 201 -13.05 26.09 -3.61
C GLY A 201 -12.32 26.16 -2.27
N LYS A 202 -13.03 25.93 -1.15
CA LYS A 202 -12.45 25.87 0.20
C LYS A 202 -12.14 24.43 0.58
N PHE A 203 -10.98 24.22 1.20
CA PHE A 203 -10.53 22.92 1.66
C PHE A 203 -9.99 23.03 3.08
N ARG A 204 -10.37 22.08 3.94
CA ARG A 204 -9.85 21.94 5.30
C ARG A 204 -8.80 20.85 5.34
N LEU A 205 -7.59 21.19 5.73
CA LEU A 205 -6.45 20.31 5.90
C LEU A 205 -6.26 20.06 7.39
N ASN A 206 -6.39 18.81 7.80
CA ASN A 206 -6.18 18.41 9.19
C ASN A 206 -4.94 17.54 9.26
N VAL A 207 -4.02 17.89 10.15
CA VAL A 207 -2.82 17.10 10.45
C VAL A 207 -2.94 16.63 11.90
N ALA A 208 -2.49 15.42 12.19
CA ALA A 208 -2.56 14.88 13.54
C ALA A 208 -1.72 15.73 14.50
N GLY A 209 -2.30 16.14 15.63
CA GLY A 209 -1.63 16.99 16.63
C GLY A 209 -1.54 18.47 16.27
N GLU A 210 -2.05 18.89 15.11
CA GLU A 210 -1.96 20.26 14.62
C GLU A 210 -3.34 20.90 14.46
N THR A 211 -3.38 22.23 14.48
CA THR A 211 -4.63 22.96 14.24
C THR A 211 -4.98 22.97 12.75
N ALA A 212 -6.23 22.61 12.46
CA ALA A 212 -6.73 22.51 11.10
C ALA A 212 -6.54 23.82 10.33
N LEU A 213 -6.06 23.70 9.09
CA LEU A 213 -5.85 24.80 8.18
C LEU A 213 -6.93 24.81 7.11
N THR A 214 -7.67 25.89 6.99
CA THR A 214 -8.65 26.08 5.92
C THR A 214 -8.02 26.95 4.84
N VAL A 215 -7.92 26.42 3.64
CA VAL A 215 -7.34 27.11 2.48
C VAL A 215 -8.43 27.38 1.47
N THR A 216 -8.34 28.51 0.78
CA THR A 216 -9.23 28.83 -0.33
C THR A 216 -8.41 28.84 -1.60
N ALA A 217 -8.81 28.06 -2.60
CA ALA A 217 -8.14 28.05 -3.89
C ALA A 217 -8.13 29.46 -4.50
N GLY A 218 -6.98 29.88 -5.03
CA GLY A 218 -6.75 31.21 -5.57
C GLY A 218 -6.38 32.28 -4.54
N GLN A 219 -6.30 31.95 -3.24
CA GLN A 219 -5.99 32.91 -2.17
C GLN A 219 -4.73 32.49 -1.41
N LYS A 220 -3.81 33.44 -1.18
CA LYS A 220 -2.62 33.19 -0.32
C LYS A 220 -2.99 33.12 1.16
N THR A 221 -4.08 33.76 1.55
CA THR A 221 -4.55 33.72 2.94
C THR A 221 -5.22 32.39 3.24
N ALA A 222 -4.74 31.70 4.26
CA ALA A 222 -5.35 30.53 4.85
C ALA A 222 -5.79 30.83 6.29
N GLN A 223 -6.82 30.14 6.77
CA GLN A 223 -7.38 30.32 8.11
C GLN A 223 -6.97 29.18 9.00
N ARG A 224 -6.36 29.50 10.14
CA ARG A 224 -6.06 28.58 11.23
C ARG A 224 -6.82 29.02 12.47
N ALA A 225 -7.04 28.13 13.42
CA ALA A 225 -7.78 28.42 14.66
C ALA A 225 -7.27 29.67 15.42
N GLY A 226 -6.01 30.06 15.25
CA GLY A 226 -5.40 31.27 15.83
C GLY A 226 -5.41 32.53 14.94
N GLY A 227 -5.99 32.50 13.75
CA GLY A 227 -6.07 33.64 12.83
C GLY A 227 -5.73 33.31 11.38
N ASN A 228 -5.65 34.36 10.55
CA ASN A 228 -5.24 34.24 9.15
C ASN A 228 -3.72 34.06 9.08
N ILE A 229 -3.26 33.11 8.28
CA ILE A 229 -1.86 32.89 7.94
C ILE A 229 -1.66 33.08 6.44
N GLU A 230 -0.49 33.56 6.04
CA GLU A 230 -0.16 33.73 4.63
C GLU A 230 0.66 32.55 4.11
N LEU A 231 0.16 31.94 3.03
CA LEU A 231 0.84 30.87 2.33
C LEU A 231 1.88 31.47 1.36
N PRO A 232 3.06 30.84 1.22
CA PRO A 232 4.10 31.31 0.29
C PRO A 232 3.61 31.37 -1.16
N LEU A 233 2.74 30.42 -1.51
CA LEU A 233 2.15 30.25 -2.83
C LEU A 233 0.65 30.02 -2.71
N THR A 234 -0.07 30.43 -3.74
CA THR A 234 -1.52 30.24 -3.86
C THR A 234 -1.83 28.76 -4.12
N PRO A 235 -2.67 28.12 -3.28
CA PRO A 235 -3.27 26.85 -3.61
C PRO A 235 -4.26 27.02 -4.76
N ALA A 236 -4.43 25.97 -5.55
CA ALA A 236 -5.34 25.94 -6.69
C ALA A 236 -6.31 24.76 -6.58
N THR A 237 -7.25 24.70 -7.52
CA THR A 237 -8.20 23.60 -7.64
C THR A 237 -8.38 23.24 -9.10
N ASP A 238 -8.51 21.94 -9.41
CA ASP A 238 -8.91 21.46 -10.73
C ASP A 238 -10.45 21.38 -10.90
N GLY A 239 -11.20 21.98 -9.96
CA GLY A 239 -12.65 21.93 -9.87
C GLY A 239 -13.17 20.85 -8.92
N LYS A 240 -12.35 19.85 -8.56
CA LYS A 240 -12.74 18.76 -7.64
C LYS A 240 -11.71 18.50 -6.54
N ASN A 241 -10.43 18.64 -6.85
CA ASN A 241 -9.30 18.32 -6.00
C ASN A 241 -8.51 19.58 -5.69
N LEU A 242 -8.03 19.66 -4.45
CA LEU A 242 -7.04 20.64 -4.05
C LEU A 242 -5.71 20.37 -4.75
N ILE A 243 -5.10 21.41 -5.30
CA ILE A 243 -3.72 21.44 -5.77
C ILE A 243 -2.96 22.35 -4.81
N PHE A 244 -2.14 21.78 -3.95
CA PHE A 244 -1.49 22.49 -2.84
C PHE A 244 0.01 22.67 -3.10
N PRO A 245 0.58 23.86 -2.92
CA PRO A 245 2.02 24.08 -3.13
C PRO A 245 2.83 23.37 -2.05
N VAL A 246 3.94 22.73 -2.46
CA VAL A 246 4.85 22.04 -1.52
C VAL A 246 5.39 23.01 -0.46
N ALA A 247 5.71 24.25 -0.86
CA ALA A 247 6.16 25.30 0.06
C ALA A 247 5.13 25.62 1.16
N GLY A 248 3.83 25.39 0.90
CA GLY A 248 2.76 25.58 1.87
C GLY A 248 2.68 24.49 2.94
N LEU A 249 3.32 23.32 2.73
CA LEU A 249 3.27 22.21 3.69
C LEU A 249 3.95 22.56 5.02
N ARG A 250 4.96 23.44 4.97
CA ARG A 250 5.62 23.93 6.19
C ARG A 250 4.64 24.70 7.09
N ALA A 251 3.65 25.38 6.51
CA ALA A 251 2.60 26.03 7.28
C ALA A 251 1.73 25.03 8.04
N LEU A 252 1.62 23.78 7.57
CA LEU A 252 0.92 22.67 8.24
C LEU A 252 1.75 21.95 9.31
N GLY A 253 2.99 22.40 9.56
CA GLY A 253 3.91 21.70 10.47
C GLY A 253 4.60 20.49 9.81
N CYS A 254 4.46 20.31 8.50
CA CYS A 254 5.09 19.21 7.78
C CYS A 254 6.52 19.56 7.33
N THR A 255 7.39 18.57 7.36
CA THR A 255 8.73 18.62 6.76
C THR A 255 8.73 17.95 5.40
N VAL A 256 9.54 18.47 4.48
CA VAL A 256 9.69 17.96 3.12
C VAL A 256 11.17 17.64 2.90
N SER A 257 11.45 16.45 2.40
CA SER A 257 12.79 15.96 2.10
C SER A 257 12.84 15.44 0.67
N ASP A 258 13.86 15.86 -0.09
CA ASP A 258 14.09 15.41 -1.46
C ASP A 258 14.64 13.98 -1.47
N ASN A 259 14.08 13.13 -2.32
CA ASN A 259 14.55 11.77 -2.58
C ASN A 259 14.76 11.56 -4.09
N ALA A 260 15.57 10.58 -4.48
CA ALA A 260 15.87 10.30 -5.89
C ALA A 260 14.58 10.00 -6.69
N GLY A 261 14.02 11.03 -7.35
CA GLY A 261 12.81 10.96 -8.16
C GLY A 261 11.49 11.31 -7.45
N GLY A 262 11.51 11.81 -6.21
CA GLY A 262 10.30 12.18 -5.46
C GLY A 262 10.57 13.03 -4.21
N LEU A 263 9.51 13.31 -3.45
CA LEU A 263 9.54 14.04 -2.18
C LEU A 263 9.01 13.13 -1.08
N THR A 264 9.67 13.10 0.07
CA THR A 264 9.10 12.55 1.30
C THR A 264 8.55 13.67 2.15
N ILE A 265 7.28 13.55 2.52
CA ILE A 265 6.58 14.49 3.38
C ILE A 265 6.33 13.80 4.70
N ALA A 266 6.80 14.39 5.79
CA ALA A 266 6.51 13.93 7.14
C ALA A 266 5.73 15.00 7.90
N CYS A 267 4.57 14.64 8.45
CA CYS A 267 3.72 15.50 9.25
C CYS A 267 3.49 14.80 10.60
N GLY A 268 4.17 15.23 11.65
CA GLY A 268 4.16 14.52 12.94
C GLY A 268 4.84 13.14 12.84
N PRO A 269 4.24 12.06 13.36
CA PRO A 269 4.83 10.71 13.32
C PRO A 269 4.68 10.02 11.95
N ASP A 270 3.80 10.54 11.09
CA ASP A 270 3.45 9.93 9.81
C ASP A 270 4.30 10.50 8.67
N SER A 271 4.71 9.63 7.73
CA SER A 271 5.44 10.05 6.54
C SER A 271 5.00 9.29 5.28
N ILE A 272 5.07 9.96 4.14
CA ILE A 272 4.73 9.41 2.82
C ILE A 272 5.73 9.86 1.76
N GLY A 273 5.94 9.01 0.75
CA GLY A 273 6.67 9.36 -0.47
C GLY A 273 5.69 9.75 -1.58
N VAL A 274 5.87 10.92 -2.17
CA VAL A 274 5.02 11.46 -3.25
C VAL A 274 5.86 12.03 -4.39
N LYS A 275 5.27 12.13 -5.58
CA LYS A 275 5.90 12.77 -6.72
C LYS A 275 5.18 14.08 -7.04
N PRO A 276 5.86 15.25 -6.92
CA PRO A 276 5.24 16.53 -7.19
C PRO A 276 4.89 16.73 -8.67
N ILE A 277 3.87 17.56 -8.89
CA ILE A 277 3.44 18.08 -10.19
C ILE A 277 4.12 19.44 -10.38
N VAL A 278 4.78 19.62 -11.52
CA VAL A 278 5.36 20.91 -11.92
C VAL A 278 4.60 21.36 -13.17
N PHE A 279 4.02 22.57 -13.13
CA PHE A 279 3.22 23.16 -14.22
C PHE A 279 4.04 24.05 -15.16
#